data_AF-A0A848C8Q4-F1
#
_entry.id   AF-A0A848C8Q4-F1
#
_cell.length_a   1.000
_cell.length_b   1.000
_cell.length_c   1.000
_cell.angle_alpha   90.00
_cell.angle_beta   90.00
_cell.angle_gamma   90.00
#
_symmetry.space_group_name_H-M   'P 1'
#
loop_
_entity.id
_entity.type
_entity.pdbx_description
1 polymer ?
#
loop_
_entity_poly.entity_id
_entity_poly.type
_entity_poly.pdbx_seq_one_letter_code
_entity_poly.pdbx_strand_id
1 'polypeptide(L)' 'MWTKKDCARQQKLAKTVKRYPSDLTDKEWALVRPLLPPASGEGRRRKTDLREIINALRYLIRSGCS' A
#
# COMPACT_ATOMS: atom_id res chain seq x y z
N MET A 1 10.42 18.40 -9.05
CA MET A 1 10.74 17.27 -9.94
C MET A 1 11.05 16.06 -9.07
N TRP A 2 10.24 15.00 -9.11
CA TRP A 2 10.36 13.85 -8.20
C TRP A 2 11.61 13.02 -8.56
N THR A 3 12.60 12.97 -7.66
CA THR A 3 13.89 12.34 -7.94
C THR A 3 13.97 10.90 -7.43
N LYS A 4 14.92 10.11 -7.96
CA LYS A 4 15.16 8.72 -7.50
C LYS A 4 15.46 8.64 -5.99
N LYS A 5 16.06 9.69 -5.42
CA LYS A 5 16.38 9.81 -3.99
C LYS A 5 15.13 9.99 -3.13
N ASP A 6 14.14 10.75 -3.62
CA ASP A 6 12.84 10.90 -2.95
C ASP A 6 12.09 9.58 -2.90
N CYS A 7 12.11 8.81 -4.00
CA CYS A 7 11.50 7.48 -4.07
C CYS A 7 12.11 6.51 -3.06
N ALA A 8 13.44 6.50 -2.91
CA ALA A 8 14.13 5.68 -1.92
C ALA A 8 13.83 6.12 -0.48
N ARG A 9 13.74 7.43 -0.24
CA ARG A 9 13.34 7.99 1.07
C ARG A 9 11.93 7.56 1.46
N GLN A 10 10.98 7.61 0.53
CA GLN A 10 9.60 7.16 0.75
C GLN A 10 9.52 5.66 1.02
N GLN A 11 10.25 4.83 0.27
CA GLN A 11 10.32 3.38 0.51
C GLN A 11 10.92 3.06 1.89
N LYS A 12 11.92 3.83 2.33
CA LYS A 12 12.52 3.66 3.65
C LYS A 12 11.52 4.02 4.74
N LEU A 13 10.84 5.17 4.63
CA LEU A 13 9.79 5.60 5.55
C LEU A 13 8.69 4.55 5.66
N ALA A 14 8.16 4.06 4.53
CA ALA A 14 7.15 3.00 4.50
C ALA A 14 7.57 1.72 5.25
N LYS A 15 8.85 1.35 5.21
CA LYS A 15 9.38 0.20 6.00
C LYS A 15 9.49 0.47 7.49
N THR A 16 9.74 1.72 7.88
CA THR A 16 9.97 2.12 9.29
C THR A 16 8.72 2.59 10.03
N VAL A 17 7.70 3.09 9.32
CA VAL A 17 6.47 3.58 9.95
C VAL A 17 5.72 2.38 10.53
N LYS A 18 5.43 2.45 11.84
CA LYS A 18 4.62 1.47 12.57
C LYS A 18 3.28 1.27 11.85
N ARG A 19 2.88 0.01 11.69
CA ARG A 19 1.56 -0.37 11.18
C ARG A 19 0.47 0.44 11.89
N TYR A 20 -0.43 1.04 11.13
CA TYR A 20 -1.57 1.72 11.70
C TYR A 20 -2.50 0.69 12.35
N PRO A 21 -3.21 1.03 13.43
CA PRO A 21 -4.20 0.13 14.03
C PRO A 21 -5.34 -0.24 13.06
N SER A 22 -5.49 0.50 11.96
CA SER A 22 -6.42 0.21 10.87
C SER A 22 -5.89 -0.79 9.83
N ASP A 23 -4.61 -1.18 9.88
CA ASP A 23 -3.99 -2.04 8.87
C ASP A 23 -4.56 -3.47 8.89
N LEU A 24 -4.50 -4.11 7.72
CA LEU A 24 -4.92 -5.50 7.56
C LEU A 24 -3.94 -6.48 8.22
N THR A 25 -4.49 -7.41 8.99
CA THR A 25 -3.77 -8.61 9.42
C THR A 25 -3.47 -9.52 8.24
N ASP A 26 -2.49 -10.42 8.38
CA ASP A 26 -2.14 -11.36 7.31
C ASP A 26 -3.29 -12.32 6.96
N LYS A 27 -4.15 -12.65 7.94
CA LYS A 27 -5.34 -13.48 7.75
C LYS A 27 -6.40 -12.77 6.90
N GLU A 28 -6.72 -11.52 7.22
CA GLU A 28 -7.65 -10.73 6.42
C GLU A 28 -7.08 -10.45 5.02
N TRP A 29 -5.78 -10.18 4.94
CA TRP A 29 -5.10 -9.98 3.66
C TRP A 29 -5.22 -11.20 2.74
N ALA A 30 -5.14 -12.41 3.29
CA ALA A 30 -5.30 -13.65 2.52
C ALA A 30 -6.70 -13.77 1.87
N LEU A 31 -7.73 -13.20 2.51
CA LEU A 31 -9.10 -13.18 1.98
C LEU A 31 -9.28 -12.08 0.91
N VAL A 32 -8.64 -10.92 1.08
CA VAL A 32 -8.77 -9.77 0.17
C VAL A 32 -7.92 -9.92 -1.10
N ARG A 33 -6.68 -10.41 -0.96
CA ARG A 33 -5.72 -10.55 -2.06
C ARG A 33 -6.28 -11.24 -3.32
N PRO A 34 -7.02 -12.36 -3.25
CA PRO A 34 -7.54 -13.03 -4.46
C PRO A 34 -8.62 -12.23 -5.20
N LEU A 35 -9.25 -11.24 -4.55
CA LEU A 35 -10.26 -10.38 -5.18
C LEU A 35 -9.63 -9.27 -6.03
N LEU A 36 -8.32 -9.05 -5.90
CA LEU A 36 -7.64 -7.98 -6.60
C LEU A 36 -7.26 -8.41 -8.02
N PRO A 37 -7.31 -7.47 -8.98
CA PRO A 37 -6.94 -7.80 -10.35
C PRO A 37 -5.48 -8.24 -10.39
N PRO A 38 -5.16 -9.33 -11.13
CA PRO A 38 -3.80 -9.79 -11.27
C PRO A 38 -2.91 -8.67 -11.83
N ALA A 39 -1.61 -8.77 -11.57
CA ALA A 39 -0.66 -7.86 -12.19
C ALA A 39 -0.78 -8.01 -13.71
N SER A 40 -1.13 -6.93 -14.39
CA SER A 40 -1.18 -6.93 -15.87
C SER A 40 0.21 -7.31 -16.40
N GLY A 41 0.25 -8.32 -17.27
CA GLY A 41 1.46 -8.69 -18.01
C GLY A 41 1.81 -7.66 -19.08
N GLU A 42 0.81 -6.87 -19.49
CA GLU A 42 0.91 -5.87 -20.54
C GLU A 42 0.93 -4.46 -19.97
N GLY A 43 1.79 -3.59 -20.53
CA GLY A 43 1.98 -2.22 -20.06
C GLY A 43 2.92 -2.06 -18.86
N ARG A 44 2.76 -0.97 -18.11
CA ARG A 44 3.70 -0.63 -17.04
C ARG A 44 3.43 -1.48 -15.80
N ARG A 45 4.40 -2.34 -15.46
CA ARG A 45 4.38 -3.14 -14.23
C ARG A 45 4.12 -2.27 -13.01
N ARG A 46 3.13 -2.67 -12.20
CA ARG A 46 2.85 -2.02 -10.91
C ARG A 46 4.10 -2.14 -10.03
N LYS A 47 4.59 -1.00 -9.54
CA LYS A 47 5.73 -0.93 -8.60
C LYS A 47 5.28 -0.88 -7.13
N THR A 48 3.99 -0.62 -6.91
CA THR A 48 3.40 -0.41 -5.59
C THR A 48 2.80 -1.71 -5.08
N ASP A 49 2.94 -1.97 -3.78
CA ASP A 49 2.26 -3.07 -3.11
C ASP A 49 0.77 -2.75 -2.93
N LEU A 50 -0.10 -3.67 -3.33
CA LEU A 50 -1.56 -3.51 -3.21
C LEU A 50 -2.02 -3.51 -1.75
N ARG A 51 -1.31 -4.20 -0.86
CA ARG A 51 -1.62 -4.21 0.58
C ARG A 51 -1.46 -2.84 1.18
N GLU A 52 -0.38 -2.16 0.82
CA GLU A 52 -0.10 -0.79 1.28
C GLU A 52 -1.17 0.19 0.80
N ILE A 53 -1.66 0.04 -0.44
CA ILE A 53 -2.76 0.86 -0.95
C ILE A 53 -4.04 0.64 -0.14
N ILE A 54 -4.37 -0.61 0.19
CA ILE A 54 -5.59 -0.92 0.96
C ILE A 54 -5.45 -0.47 2.41
N ASN A 55 -4.28 -0.62 3.02
CA ASN A 55 -3.99 -0.08 4.35
C ASN A 55 -4.17 1.45 4.37
N ALA A 56 -3.66 2.15 3.36
CA ALA A 56 -3.82 3.60 3.21
C ALA A 56 -5.30 3.99 3.05
N LEU A 57 -6.08 3.26 2.24
CA LEU A 57 -7.52 3.49 2.10
C LEU A 57 -8.27 3.25 3.41
N ARG A 58 -7.96 2.16 4.13
CA ARG A 58 -8.56 1.85 5.44
C ARG A 58 -8.23 2.93 6.47
N TYR A 59 -6.98 3.40 6.49
CA TYR A 59 -6.57 4.52 7.32
C TYR A 59 -7.41 5.77 7.00
N LEU A 60 -7.49 6.16 5.73
CA LEU A 60 -8.25 7.34 5.29
C LEU A 60 -9.73 7.26 5.68
N ILE A 61 -10.37 6.11 5.47
CA ILE A 61 -11.77 5.88 5.84
C ILE A 61 -11.95 5.95 7.37
N ARG A 62 -10.99 5.43 8.14
CA ARG A 62 -11.04 5.39 9.61
C ARG A 62 -10.78 6.76 10.25
N SER A 63 -9.81 7.51 9.73
CA SER A 63 -9.40 8.82 10.25
C SER A 63 -10.29 9.96 9.77
N GLY A 64 -10.97 9.79 8.63
CA GLY A 64 -11.71 10.85 7.95
C GLY A 64 -10.79 11.86 7.27
N CYS A 65 -11.40 12.91 6.69
CA CYS A 65 -10.70 14.12 6.27
C CYS A 65 -10.74 15.12 7.43
N SER A 66 -9.58 15.40 8.03
CA SER A 66 -9.37 16.49 8.98
C SER A 66 -8.51 17.57 8.35
#